data_AF-A0A0B8QDZ0-F1
#
_entry.id   AF-A0A0B8QDZ0-F1
#
_cell.length_a   1.000
_cell.length_b   1.000
_cell.length_c   1.000
_cell.angle_alpha   90.00
_cell.angle_beta   90.00
_cell.angle_gamma   90.00
#
_symmetry.space_group_name_H-M   'P 1'
#
loop_
_entity.id
_entity.type
_entity.pdbx_description
1 polymer ?
#
loop_
_entity_poly.entity_id
_entity_poly.type
_entity_poly.pdbx_seq_one_letter_code
_entity_poly.pdbx_strand_id
1 'polypeptide(L)'
;MGMIAGIALLFWLYRLNKRWRENRYRREAITIVSDMQASLRHGLSAQERFDYGQDLFAVMKAVSSHLSSDSNKLIGDAFLSQLDLFSKENPQFGRKWQAWSKALLSKGYSLSDAELSELTQDCLSWLSEHRSEPCLN
;
A
#
# COMPACT_ATOMS: atom_id res chain seq x y z
N MET A 1 23.35 33.71 -18.58
CA MET A 1 21.98 33.24 -18.91
C MET A 1 21.91 31.74 -19.24
N GLY A 2 22.75 31.20 -20.13
CA GLY A 2 22.69 29.77 -20.50
C GLY A 2 22.90 28.76 -19.36
N MET A 3 23.80 29.05 -18.41
CA MET A 3 24.04 28.17 -17.25
C MET A 3 22.84 28.09 -16.29
N ILE A 4 22.19 29.23 -16.01
CA ILE A 4 20.99 29.31 -15.16
C ILE A 4 19.82 28.56 -15.82
N ALA A 5 19.64 28.74 -17.14
CA ALA A 5 18.63 28.01 -17.90
C ALA A 5 18.88 26.49 -17.89
N GLY A 6 20.15 26.06 -18.01
CA GLY A 6 20.53 24.65 -17.90
C GLY A 6 20.20 24.03 -16.54
N ILE A 7 20.51 24.74 -15.44
CA ILE A 7 20.19 24.28 -14.07
C ILE A 7 18.67 24.19 -13.86
N ALA A 8 17.91 25.18 -14.33
CA ALA A 8 16.45 25.16 -14.23
C ALA A 8 15.82 24.00 -15.02
N LEU A 9 16.34 23.70 -16.21
CA LEU A 9 15.90 22.56 -17.03
C LEU A 9 16.16 21.23 -16.33
N LEU A 10 17.35 21.04 -15.74
CA LEU A 10 17.68 19.82 -14.99
C LEU A 10 16.77 19.63 -13.77
N PHE A 11 16.50 20.72 -13.04
CA PHE A 11 15.57 20.69 -11.90
C PHE A 11 14.14 20.34 -12.34
N TRP A 12 13.69 20.86 -13.47
CA TRP A 12 12.37 20.56 -14.03
C TRP A 12 12.25 19.11 -14.48
N LEU A 13 13.25 18.58 -15.19
CA LEU A 13 13.30 17.17 -15.60
C LEU A 13 13.33 16.24 -14.38
N TYR A 14 14.09 16.58 -13.35
CA TYR A 14 14.10 15.84 -12.09
C TYR A 14 12.71 15.77 -11.45
N ARG A 15 12.00 16.90 -11.36
CA ARG A 15 10.62 16.95 -10.83
C ARG A 15 9.64 16.14 -11.66
N LEU A 16 9.71 16.22 -12.98
CA LEU A 16 8.88 15.43 -13.88
C LEU A 16 9.12 13.94 -13.69
N ASN A 17 10.39 13.53 -13.64
CA ASN A 17 10.74 12.12 -13.48
C ASN A 17 10.29 11.60 -12.11
N LYS A 18 10.51 12.38 -11.03
CA LYS A 18 10.01 12.05 -9.69
C LYS A 18 8.50 11.84 -9.71
N ARG A 19 7.73 12.80 -10.23
CA ARG A 19 6.27 12.73 -10.30
C ARG A 19 5.76 11.60 -11.20
N TRP A 20 6.47 11.31 -12.29
CA TRP A 20 6.12 10.22 -13.20
C TRP A 20 6.34 8.85 -12.55
N ARG A 21 7.48 8.66 -11.88
CA ARG A 21 7.76 7.44 -11.10
C ARG A 21 6.74 7.27 -9.98
N GLU A 22 6.38 8.37 -9.30
CA GLU A 22 5.39 8.35 -8.23
C GLU A 22 4.01 7.89 -8.71
N ASN A 23 3.55 8.45 -9.82
CA ASN A 23 2.29 8.05 -10.42
C ASN A 23 2.32 6.63 -11.02
N ARG A 24 3.50 6.16 -11.47
CA ARG A 24 3.64 4.84 -12.07
C ARG A 24 3.53 3.73 -11.04
N TYR A 25 4.27 3.79 -9.93
CA TYR A 25 4.21 2.73 -8.90
C TYR A 25 2.79 2.60 -8.34
N ARG A 26 2.09 3.74 -8.15
CA ARG A 26 0.72 3.77 -7.64
C ARG A 26 -0.23 3.05 -8.59
N ARG A 27 -0.11 3.31 -9.90
CA ARG A 27 -0.93 2.65 -10.92
C ARG A 27 -0.67 1.14 -10.97
N GLU A 28 0.60 0.72 -10.96
CA GLU A 28 0.96 -0.70 -10.97
C GLU A 28 0.39 -1.43 -9.75
N ALA A 29 0.51 -0.85 -8.55
CA ALA A 29 -0.06 -1.42 -7.33
C ALA A 29 -1.60 -1.51 -7.39
N ILE A 30 -2.28 -0.46 -7.86
CA ILE A 30 -3.74 -0.49 -8.04
C ILE A 30 -4.14 -1.59 -9.03
N THR A 31 -3.43 -1.73 -10.15
CA THR A 31 -3.71 -2.79 -11.13
C THR A 31 -3.60 -4.18 -10.51
N ILE A 32 -2.54 -4.46 -9.75
CA ILE A 32 -2.33 -5.75 -9.09
C ILE A 32 -3.45 -6.02 -8.08
N VAL A 33 -3.72 -5.09 -7.17
CA VAL A 33 -4.75 -5.29 -6.13
C VAL A 33 -6.15 -5.39 -6.74
N SER A 34 -6.43 -4.68 -7.84
CA SER A 34 -7.72 -4.80 -8.55
C SER A 34 -7.88 -6.17 -9.21
N ASP A 35 -6.79 -6.74 -9.75
CA ASP A 35 -6.79 -8.09 -10.32
C ASP A 35 -6.98 -9.15 -9.22
N MET A 36 -6.31 -8.98 -8.09
CA MET A 36 -6.52 -9.81 -6.90
C MET A 36 -7.99 -9.80 -6.47
N GLN A 37 -8.64 -8.62 -6.40
CA GLN A 37 -10.05 -8.50 -6.03
C GLN A 37 -10.98 -9.37 -6.91
N ALA A 38 -10.65 -9.57 -8.19
CA ALA A 38 -11.43 -10.44 -9.07
C ALA A 38 -11.44 -11.90 -8.60
N SER A 39 -10.34 -12.35 -7.97
CA SER A 39 -10.19 -13.72 -7.46
C SER A 39 -11.13 -14.02 -6.28
N LEU A 40 -11.53 -13.00 -5.50
CA LEU A 40 -12.47 -13.16 -4.39
C LEU A 40 -13.88 -13.57 -4.85
N ARG A 41 -14.24 -13.38 -6.13
CA ARG A 41 -15.59 -13.65 -6.65
C ARG A 41 -15.95 -15.14 -6.68
N HIS A 42 -14.97 -16.02 -6.69
CA HIS A 42 -15.18 -17.47 -6.77
C HIS A 42 -15.20 -18.18 -5.41
N GLY A 43 -14.98 -17.43 -4.32
CA GLY A 43 -14.81 -17.98 -2.97
C GLY A 43 -13.45 -18.67 -2.83
N LEU A 44 -12.73 -18.37 -1.75
CA LEU A 44 -11.38 -18.89 -1.54
C LEU A 44 -11.39 -20.00 -0.48
N SER A 45 -10.54 -21.01 -0.66
CA SER A 45 -10.19 -21.96 0.39
C SER A 45 -9.39 -21.30 1.51
N ALA A 46 -9.25 -21.97 2.66
CA ALA A 46 -8.49 -21.42 3.78
C ALA A 46 -7.02 -21.12 3.44
N GLN A 47 -6.40 -21.95 2.59
CA GLN A 47 -5.02 -21.73 2.14
C GLN A 47 -4.93 -20.55 1.19
N GLU A 48 -5.84 -20.44 0.22
CA GLU A 48 -5.88 -19.32 -0.72
C GLU A 48 -6.18 -17.99 -0.02
N ARG A 49 -6.99 -17.98 1.04
CA ARG A 49 -7.22 -16.78 1.88
C ARG A 49 -5.95 -16.32 2.57
N PHE A 50 -5.17 -17.26 3.09
CA PHE A 50 -3.88 -16.95 3.70
C PHE A 50 -2.91 -16.39 2.67
N ASP A 51 -2.78 -17.05 1.52
CA ASP A 51 -1.89 -16.61 0.44
C ASP A 51 -2.31 -15.24 -0.12
N TYR A 52 -3.61 -15.01 -0.30
CA TYR A 52 -4.17 -13.70 -0.68
C TYR A 52 -3.78 -12.60 0.32
N GLY A 53 -3.92 -12.88 1.62
CA GLY A 53 -3.54 -11.94 2.67
C GLY A 53 -2.04 -11.59 2.64
N GLN A 54 -1.19 -12.58 2.36
CA GLN A 54 0.27 -12.39 2.20
C GLN A 54 0.62 -11.59 0.96
N ASP A 55 -0.01 -11.88 -0.17
CA ASP A 55 0.21 -11.17 -1.44
C ASP A 55 -0.19 -9.70 -1.31
N LEU A 56 -1.34 -9.44 -0.68
CA LEU A 56 -1.81 -8.08 -0.44
C LEU A 56 -0.85 -7.32 0.48
N PHE A 57 -0.32 -8.01 1.51
CA PHE A 57 0.69 -7.43 2.39
C PHE A 57 1.98 -7.11 1.64
N ALA A 58 2.44 -8.01 0.76
CA ALA A 58 3.64 -7.80 -0.04
C ALA A 58 3.51 -6.58 -0.96
N VAL A 59 2.37 -6.41 -1.64
CA VAL A 59 2.11 -5.24 -2.50
C VAL A 59 2.10 -3.95 -1.67
N MET A 60 1.33 -3.92 -0.58
CA MET A 60 1.22 -2.73 0.25
C MET A 60 2.56 -2.36 0.91
N LYS A 61 3.35 -3.36 1.31
CA LYS A 61 4.70 -3.16 1.85
C LYS A 61 5.69 -2.66 0.80
N ALA A 62 5.60 -3.15 -0.44
CA ALA A 62 6.39 -2.61 -1.54
C ALA A 62 6.08 -1.12 -1.76
N VAL A 63 4.79 -0.74 -1.73
CA VAL A 63 4.41 0.67 -1.85
C VAL A 63 4.88 1.51 -0.66
N SER A 64 4.74 1.03 0.58
CA SER A 64 5.22 1.77 1.74
C SER A 64 6.75 1.94 1.75
N SER A 65 7.50 0.99 1.17
CA SER A 65 8.96 1.10 0.94
C SER A 65 9.38 2.25 0.05
N HIS A 66 8.50 2.68 -0.86
CA HIS A 66 8.71 3.88 -1.66
C HIS A 66 8.46 5.18 -0.90
N LEU A 67 7.65 5.15 0.16
CA LEU A 67 7.28 6.33 0.96
C LEU A 67 8.29 6.58 2.10
N SER A 68 8.77 5.52 2.74
CA SER A 68 9.78 5.61 3.80
C SER A 68 10.69 4.40 3.75
N SER A 69 12.01 4.61 3.76
CA SER A 69 13.01 3.54 3.78
C SER A 69 12.90 2.64 5.02
N ASP A 70 12.34 3.15 6.11
CA ASP A 70 12.19 2.40 7.38
C ASP A 70 11.02 1.42 7.35
N SER A 71 10.07 1.60 6.43
CA SER A 71 8.90 0.72 6.25
C SER A 71 9.27 -0.73 5.92
N ASN A 72 10.41 -0.96 5.26
CA ASN A 72 10.81 -2.29 4.81
C ASN A 72 11.01 -3.27 5.98
N LYS A 73 11.32 -2.74 7.17
CA LYS A 73 11.51 -3.53 8.40
C LYS A 73 10.22 -3.77 9.16
N LEU A 74 9.13 -3.06 8.83
CA LEU A 74 7.89 -3.16 9.57
C LEU A 74 7.06 -4.38 9.12
N ILE A 75 6.42 -5.00 10.10
CA ILE A 75 5.47 -6.11 9.97
C ILE A 75 4.36 -5.92 11.02
N GLY A 76 3.22 -6.59 10.81
CA GLY A 76 2.12 -6.58 11.76
C GLY A 76 1.60 -5.18 12.09
N ASP A 77 1.33 -4.90 13.37
CA ASP A 77 0.67 -3.67 13.80
C ASP A 77 1.50 -2.40 13.55
N ALA A 78 2.84 -2.52 13.55
CA ALA A 78 3.74 -1.42 13.22
C ALA A 78 3.60 -1.02 11.74
N PHE A 79 3.39 -2.00 10.85
CA PHE A 79 3.10 -1.75 9.45
C PHE A 79 1.74 -1.06 9.25
N LEU A 80 0.69 -1.52 9.94
CA LEU A 80 -0.63 -0.90 9.86
C LEU A 80 -0.62 0.55 10.35
N SER A 81 0.09 0.80 11.46
CA SER A 81 0.29 2.15 11.99
C SER A 81 1.04 3.05 11.01
N GLN A 82 1.94 2.47 10.20
CA GLN A 82 2.62 3.23 9.15
C GLN A 82 1.68 3.57 8.00
N LEU A 83 0.80 2.67 7.56
CA LEU A 83 -0.21 3.01 6.55
C LEU A 83 -1.06 4.20 7.01
N ASP A 84 -1.43 4.21 8.29
CA ASP A 84 -2.16 5.30 8.92
C ASP A 84 -1.41 6.65 8.89
N LEU A 85 -0.08 6.66 9.05
CA LEU A 85 0.72 7.89 8.94
C LEU A 85 0.67 8.53 7.55
N PHE A 86 0.50 7.73 6.49
CA PHE A 86 0.43 8.22 5.11
C PHE A 86 -1.00 8.33 4.57
N SER A 87 -2.00 7.95 5.37
CA SER A 87 -3.41 8.12 5.03
C SER A 87 -3.76 9.60 4.92
N LYS A 88 -4.50 9.96 3.87
CA LYS A 88 -4.90 11.35 3.63
C LYS A 88 -6.03 11.78 4.55
N GLU A 89 -6.99 10.88 4.81
CA GLU A 89 -8.17 11.10 5.63
C GLU A 89 -8.41 9.86 6.52
N ASN A 90 -8.81 10.06 7.77
CA ASN A 90 -9.21 9.03 8.74
C ASN A 90 -8.30 7.78 8.80
N PRO A 91 -7.12 7.85 9.45
CA PRO A 91 -6.31 6.66 9.72
C PRO A 91 -7.09 5.63 10.54
N GLN A 92 -7.32 4.45 9.97
CA GLN A 92 -8.07 3.38 10.61
C GLN A 92 -7.44 1.99 10.42
N PHE A 93 -6.36 1.83 9.66
CA PHE A 93 -5.75 0.52 9.41
C PHE A 93 -5.31 -0.16 10.70
N GLY A 94 -4.62 0.56 11.59
CA GLY A 94 -4.14 0.03 12.87
C GLY A 94 -5.25 -0.37 13.84
N ARG A 95 -6.47 0.16 13.68
CA ARG A 95 -7.64 -0.22 14.50
C ARG A 95 -8.50 -1.29 13.85
N LYS A 96 -8.77 -1.16 12.55
CA LYS A 96 -9.69 -2.01 11.80
C LYS A 96 -9.05 -3.35 11.39
N TRP A 97 -7.78 -3.33 11.01
CA TRP A 97 -7.13 -4.48 10.35
C TRP A 97 -6.11 -5.21 11.23
N GLN A 98 -6.22 -5.12 12.55
CA GLN A 98 -5.38 -5.90 13.48
C GLN A 98 -5.54 -7.42 13.26
N ALA A 99 -6.73 -7.87 12.86
CA ALA A 99 -6.98 -9.25 12.48
C ALA A 99 -6.09 -9.67 11.29
N TRP A 100 -5.92 -8.80 10.30
CA TRP A 100 -5.03 -9.07 9.17
C TRP A 100 -3.57 -9.21 9.60
N SER A 101 -3.08 -8.30 10.45
CA SER A 101 -1.75 -8.39 11.07
C SER A 101 -1.52 -9.76 11.74
N LYS A 102 -2.51 -10.26 12.50
CA LYS A 102 -2.44 -11.57 13.15
C LYS A 102 -2.51 -12.73 12.15
N ALA A 103 -3.35 -12.63 11.13
CA ALA A 103 -3.51 -13.65 10.09
C ALA A 103 -2.24 -13.85 9.26
N LEU A 104 -1.45 -12.79 9.07
CA LEU A 104 -0.15 -12.89 8.41
C LEU A 104 0.87 -13.76 9.18
N LEU A 105 0.72 -13.88 10.50
CA LEU A 105 1.66 -14.59 11.37
C LEU A 105 1.23 -16.03 11.67
N SER A 106 -0.03 -16.39 11.40
CA SER A 106 -0.59 -17.69 11.77
C SER A 106 -1.39 -18.32 10.63
N LYS A 107 -0.92 -19.45 10.10
CA LYS A 107 -1.65 -20.24 9.10
C LYS A 107 -2.99 -20.79 9.60
N GLY A 108 -3.22 -20.80 10.91
CA GLY A 108 -4.47 -21.26 11.52
C GLY A 108 -5.55 -20.19 11.65
N TYR A 109 -5.24 -18.93 11.29
CA TYR A 109 -6.16 -17.81 11.39
C TYR A 109 -6.18 -17.05 10.07
N SER A 110 -7.30 -17.08 9.36
CA SER A 110 -7.51 -16.39 8.09
C SER A 110 -8.72 -15.48 8.18
N LEU A 111 -8.66 -14.33 7.52
CA LEU A 111 -9.83 -13.48 7.31
C LEU A 111 -10.84 -14.23 6.44
N SER A 112 -12.13 -13.97 6.65
CA SER A 112 -13.21 -14.42 5.77
C SER A 112 -13.14 -13.71 4.41
N ASP A 113 -13.81 -14.24 3.39
CA ASP A 113 -13.85 -13.62 2.06
C ASP A 113 -14.46 -12.20 2.10
N ALA A 114 -15.43 -11.97 3.01
CA ALA A 114 -16.03 -10.66 3.22
C ALA A 114 -15.02 -9.67 3.82
N GLU A 115 -14.29 -10.09 4.85
CA GLU A 115 -13.23 -9.27 5.47
C GLU A 115 -12.08 -9.01 4.49
N LEU A 116 -11.69 -10.00 3.68
CA LEU A 116 -10.68 -9.82 2.62
C LEU A 116 -11.14 -8.84 1.55
N SER A 117 -12.41 -8.90 1.14
CA SER A 117 -12.98 -7.96 0.18
C SER A 117 -12.97 -6.53 0.73
N GLU A 118 -13.37 -6.36 1.98
CA GLU A 118 -13.38 -5.05 2.62
C GLU A 118 -11.95 -4.51 2.85
N LEU A 119 -11.02 -5.36 3.29
CA LEU A 119 -9.60 -5.02 3.39
C LEU A 119 -9.01 -4.59 2.05
N THR A 120 -9.33 -5.33 0.99
CA THR A 120 -8.88 -5.03 -0.38
C THR A 120 -9.41 -3.66 -0.82
N GLN A 121 -10.67 -3.34 -0.52
CA GLN A 121 -11.25 -2.05 -0.84
C GLN A 121 -10.58 -0.90 -0.07
N ASP A 122 -10.30 -1.08 1.22
CA ASP A 122 -9.57 -0.10 2.01
C ASP A 122 -8.14 0.10 1.48
N CYS A 123 -7.45 -0.97 1.10
CA CYS A 123 -6.13 -0.92 0.46
C CYS A 123 -6.17 -0.16 -0.88
N LEU A 124 -7.19 -0.39 -1.72
CA LEU A 124 -7.36 0.32 -2.99
C LEU A 124 -7.60 1.82 -2.76
N SER A 125 -8.47 2.17 -1.82
CA SER A 125 -8.72 3.57 -1.44
C SER A 125 -7.42 4.24 -0.97
N TRP A 126 -6.69 3.57 -0.07
CA TRP A 126 -5.40 4.06 0.40
C TRP A 126 -4.37 4.21 -0.74
N LEU A 127 -4.27 3.24 -1.64
CA LEU A 127 -3.37 3.33 -2.79
C LEU A 127 -3.73 4.52 -3.69
N SER A 128 -5.01 4.79 -3.90
CA SER A 128 -5.44 5.94 -4.70
C SER A 128 -5.16 7.29 -4.05
N GLU A 129 -5.20 7.39 -2.72
CA GLU A 129 -5.30 8.68 -2.02
C GLU A 129 -4.16 8.98 -1.04
N HIS A 130 -3.28 8.03 -0.73
CA HIS A 130 -2.19 8.23 0.23
C HIS A 130 -1.32 9.44 -0.12
N ARG A 131 -0.74 10.04 0.92
CA ARG A 131 0.20 11.15 0.80
C ARG A 131 1.60 10.62 0.54
N SER A 132 2.41 11.41 -0.15
CA SER A 132 3.84 11.10 -0.34
C SER A 132 4.69 11.43 0.90
N GLU A 133 4.14 12.23 1.81
CA GLU A 133 4.78 12.67 3.06
C GLU A 133 3.94 12.22 4.25
N PRO A 134 4.57 11.84 5.38
CA PRO A 134 3.84 11.40 6.57
C PRO A 134 3.10 12.58 7.21
N CYS A 135 1.91 12.30 7.73
CA CYS A 135 1.18 13.20 8.63
C CYS A 135 1.93 13.24 9.97
N LEU A 136 2.85 14.18 10.13
CA LEU A 136 3.44 14.51 11.42
C LEU A 136 2.41 15.32 12.21
N ASN A 137 1.85 14.72 13.25
CA ASN A 137 1.12 15.46 14.30
C ASN A 137 2.12 16.14 15.24
#